data_AF-A0A0H2SDZ1-F1
#
_entry.id   AF-A0A0H2SDZ1-F1
#
_cell.length_a   1.000
_cell.length_b   1.000
_cell.length_c   1.000
_cell.angle_alpha   90.00
_cell.angle_beta   90.00
_cell.angle_gamma   90.00
#
_symmetry.space_group_name_H-M   'P 1'
#
loop_
_entity.id
_entity.type
_entity.pdbx_description
1 polymer ?
#
loop_
_entity_poly.entity_id
_entity_poly.type
_entity_poly.pdbx_seq_one_letter_code
_entity_poly.pdbx_strand_id
1 'polypeptide(L)'
;MSFIPGTVLLNDYLQRRHLAEGLSWEESSIGPPHDPLWKVICKIDGVAYGVGKAKTKREAKNKASIEAQKTLEELEKAQVAAAEGTSASGSANH
;
A
#
# COMPACT_ATOMS: atom_id res chain seq x y z
N MET A 1 2.75 6.25 -26.27
CA MET A 1 3.16 6.17 -24.85
C MET A 1 2.38 5.05 -24.17
N SER A 2 3.07 4.03 -23.65
CA SER A 2 2.41 2.95 -22.89
C SER A 2 2.13 3.43 -21.47
N PHE A 3 0.86 3.58 -21.08
CA PHE A 3 0.47 3.87 -19.70
C PHE A 3 0.67 2.59 -18.86
N ILE A 4 1.74 2.55 -18.08
CA ILE A 4 1.97 1.45 -17.14
C ILE A 4 1.01 1.66 -15.96
N PRO A 5 0.09 0.73 -15.67
CA PRO A 5 -0.81 0.88 -14.54
C PRO A 5 -0.01 0.80 -13.23
N GLY A 6 -0.43 1.57 -12.22
CA GLY A 6 0.17 1.58 -10.88
C GLY A 6 0.16 0.20 -10.21
N THR A 7 -0.71 -0.71 -10.63
CA THR A 7 -0.70 -2.11 -10.20
C THR A 7 0.60 -2.82 -10.55
N VAL A 8 1.17 -2.53 -11.73
CA VAL A 8 2.43 -3.16 -12.18
C VAL A 8 3.61 -2.58 -11.41
N LEU A 9 3.61 -1.26 -11.19
CA LEU A 9 4.64 -0.59 -10.39
C LEU A 9 4.66 -1.08 -8.95
N LEU A 10 3.47 -1.22 -8.33
CA LEU A 10 3.36 -1.76 -6.98
C LEU A 10 3.84 -3.22 -6.94
N ASN A 11 3.44 -4.05 -7.92
CA ASN A 11 3.86 -5.45 -7.93
C ASN A 11 5.38 -5.61 -8.03
N ASP A 12 6.05 -4.85 -8.90
CA ASP A 12 7.52 -4.85 -9.00
C ASP A 12 8.16 -4.39 -7.69
N TYR A 13 7.64 -3.31 -7.07
CA TYR A 13 8.11 -2.80 -5.78
C TYR A 13 8.03 -3.85 -4.66
N LEU A 14 6.95 -4.63 -4.62
CA LEU A 14 6.71 -5.66 -3.60
C LEU A 14 7.54 -6.92 -3.85
N GLN A 15 7.69 -7.34 -5.11
CA GLN A 15 8.48 -8.52 -5.46
C GLN A 15 9.95 -8.35 -5.08
N ARG A 16 10.53 -7.17 -5.33
CA ARG A 16 11.92 -6.86 -4.94
C ARG A 16 12.14 -6.90 -3.42
N ARG A 17 11.07 -6.74 -2.64
CA ARG A 17 11.09 -6.73 -1.16
C ARG A 17 10.61 -8.03 -0.53
N HIS A 18 10.28 -9.05 -1.33
CA HIS A 18 9.65 -10.29 -0.86
C HIS A 18 8.30 -10.06 -0.13
N LEU A 19 7.66 -8.92 -0.35
CA LEU A 19 6.34 -8.58 0.22
C LEU A 19 5.18 -8.98 -0.70
N ALA A 20 5.50 -9.45 -1.92
CA ALA A 20 4.50 -9.85 -2.89
C ALA A 20 3.68 -11.07 -2.44
N GLU A 21 4.21 -11.92 -1.56
CA GLU A 21 3.48 -13.08 -1.02
C GLU A 21 2.39 -12.67 -0.02
N GLY A 22 2.60 -11.58 0.71
CA GLY A 22 1.60 -10.99 1.62
C GLY A 22 0.54 -10.14 0.91
N LEU A 23 0.70 -9.87 -0.40
CA LEU A 23 -0.18 -9.00 -1.17
C LEU A 23 -1.56 -9.66 -1.38
N SER A 24 -2.60 -8.99 -0.89
CA SER A 24 -3.99 -9.38 -1.04
C SER A 24 -4.84 -8.19 -1.51
N TRP A 25 -5.77 -8.46 -2.43
CA TRP A 25 -6.67 -7.45 -2.98
C TRP A 25 -8.10 -7.77 -2.56
N GLU A 26 -8.75 -6.81 -1.92
CA GLU A 26 -10.17 -6.93 -1.57
C GLU A 26 -10.99 -6.02 -2.49
N GLU A 27 -11.75 -6.64 -3.39
CA GLU A 27 -12.60 -5.95 -4.36
C GLU A 27 -14.06 -6.05 -3.93
N SER A 28 -14.75 -4.91 -3.82
CA SER A 28 -16.17 -4.85 -3.46
C SER A 28 -16.87 -3.79 -4.31
N SER A 29 -18.05 -4.10 -4.83
CA SER A 29 -18.91 -3.15 -5.52
C SER A 29 -19.96 -2.61 -4.56
N ILE A 30 -20.11 -1.29 -4.55
CA ILE A 30 -21.05 -0.57 -3.71
C ILE A 30 -22.01 0.19 -4.62
N GLY A 31 -23.30 0.18 -4.32
CA GLY A 31 -24.29 1.01 -5.00
C GLY A 31 -25.24 0.24 -5.93
N PRO A 32 -26.13 0.98 -6.60
CA PRO A 32 -27.17 0.40 -7.43
C PRO A 32 -26.59 -0.23 -8.70
N PRO A 33 -27.28 -1.21 -9.29
CA PRO A 33 -26.79 -1.95 -10.46
C PRO A 33 -26.53 -1.08 -11.70
N HIS A 34 -27.06 0.15 -11.75
CA HIS A 34 -26.89 1.08 -12.86
C HIS A 34 -25.73 2.08 -12.69
N ASP A 35 -25.14 2.24 -11.50
CA ASP A 35 -23.93 3.04 -11.28
C ASP A 35 -23.08 2.39 -10.17
N PRO A 36 -22.45 1.23 -10.45
CA PRO A 36 -21.66 0.53 -9.46
C PRO A 36 -20.36 1.29 -9.17
N LEU A 37 -20.14 1.61 -7.89
CA LEU A 37 -18.87 2.12 -7.40
C LEU A 37 -18.00 0.96 -6.96
N TRP A 38 -16.91 0.72 -7.66
CA TRP A 38 -15.91 -0.28 -7.29
C TRP A 38 -14.98 0.29 -6.23
N LYS A 39 -14.91 -0.40 -5.10
CA LYS A 39 -13.93 -0.20 -4.04
C LYS A 39 -12.92 -1.34 -4.08
N VAL A 40 -11.65 -1.01 -4.12
CA VAL A 40 -10.54 -1.96 -4.07
C VAL A 40 -9.62 -1.58 -2.93
N ILE A 41 -9.29 -2.52 -2.06
CA ILE A 41 -8.37 -2.33 -0.95
C ILE A 41 -7.13 -3.19 -1.21
N CYS A 42 -5.96 -2.57 -1.17
CA CYS A 42 -4.68 -3.24 -1.22
C CYS A 42 -4.23 -3.56 0.21
N LYS A 43 -4.14 -4.84 0.53
CA LYS A 43 -3.64 -5.35 1.81
C LYS A 43 -2.30 -6.03 1.61
N ILE A 44 -1.36 -5.85 2.53
CA ILE A 44 -0.08 -6.56 2.55
C ILE A 44 0.06 -7.14 3.96
N ASP A 45 0.28 -8.44 4.07
CA ASP A 45 0.32 -9.16 5.35
C ASP A 45 -0.92 -8.92 6.23
N GLY A 46 -2.08 -8.78 5.58
CA GLY A 46 -3.37 -8.51 6.25
C GLY A 46 -3.61 -7.05 6.64
N VAL A 47 -2.62 -6.16 6.50
CA VAL A 47 -2.73 -4.73 6.82
C VAL A 47 -3.14 -3.96 5.56
N ALA A 48 -4.11 -3.05 5.66
CA ALA A 48 -4.55 -2.22 4.54
C ALA A 48 -3.61 -1.03 4.31
N TYR A 49 -2.95 -0.99 3.16
CA TYR A 49 -2.00 0.08 2.79
C TYR A 49 -2.59 1.12 1.84
N GLY A 50 -3.62 0.76 1.05
CA GLY A 50 -4.25 1.71 0.14
C GLY A 50 -5.67 1.32 -0.25
N VAL A 51 -6.51 2.32 -0.48
CA VAL A 51 -7.92 2.15 -0.85
C VAL A 51 -8.26 2.97 -2.09
N GLY A 52 -8.67 2.29 -3.16
CA GLY A 52 -9.11 2.93 -4.39
C GLY A 52 -10.61 2.81 -4.61
N LYS A 53 -11.24 3.92 -5.02
CA LYS A 53 -12.66 3.95 -5.42
C LYS A 53 -12.81 4.54 -6.82
N ALA A 54 -13.54 3.85 -7.69
CA ALA A 54 -13.83 4.33 -9.04
C ALA A 54 -15.07 3.67 -9.64
N LYS A 55 -15.54 4.19 -10.77
CA LYS A 55 -16.64 3.59 -11.54
C LYS A 55 -16.27 2.27 -12.21
N THR A 56 -14.96 1.97 -12.29
CA THR A 56 -14.45 0.74 -12.89
C THR A 56 -13.46 0.03 -11.94
N LYS A 57 -13.45 -1.30 -11.97
CA LYS A 57 -12.47 -2.12 -11.22
C LYS A 57 -11.03 -1.69 -11.50
N ARG A 58 -10.72 -1.46 -12.78
CA ARG A 58 -9.36 -1.14 -13.23
C ARG A 58 -8.87 0.18 -12.63
N GLU A 59 -9.67 1.23 -12.66
CA GLU A 59 -9.31 2.50 -12.05
C GLU A 59 -9.25 2.42 -10.53
N ALA A 60 -10.18 1.70 -9.90
CA ALA A 60 -10.19 1.51 -8.45
C ALA A 60 -8.91 0.81 -8.01
N LYS A 61 -8.52 -0.28 -8.69
CA LYS A 61 -7.27 -1.00 -8.41
C LYS A 61 -6.03 -0.14 -8.68
N ASN A 62 -6.03 0.66 -9.74
CA ASN A 62 -4.94 1.58 -10.04
C ASN A 62 -4.75 2.62 -8.91
N LYS A 63 -5.84 3.25 -8.46
CA LYS A 63 -5.81 4.20 -7.34
C LYS A 63 -5.34 3.55 -6.04
N ALA A 64 -5.87 2.36 -5.72
CA ALA A 64 -5.47 1.59 -4.55
C ALA A 64 -3.97 1.28 -4.57
N SER A 65 -3.42 0.99 -5.75
CA SER A 65 -1.99 0.66 -5.91
C SER A 65 -1.09 1.86 -5.65
N ILE A 66 -1.45 3.03 -6.22
CA ILE A 66 -0.70 4.28 -6.05
C ILE A 66 -0.71 4.71 -4.59
N GLU A 67 -1.87 4.62 -3.93
CA GLU A 67 -1.99 4.94 -2.51
C GLU A 67 -1.18 3.98 -1.64
N ALA A 68 -1.25 2.67 -1.91
CA ALA A 68 -0.49 1.66 -1.16
C ALA A 68 1.02 1.87 -1.29
N GLN A 69 1.51 2.17 -2.50
CA GLN A 69 2.92 2.45 -2.72
C GLN A 69 3.39 3.64 -1.87
N LYS A 70 2.65 4.76 -1.91
CA LYS A 70 2.99 5.95 -1.13
C LYS A 70 3.00 5.68 0.37
N THR A 71 2.00 4.94 0.87
CA THR A 71 1.92 4.56 2.27
C THR A 71 3.09 3.67 2.70
N LEU A 72 3.50 2.70 1.87
CA LEU A 72 4.67 1.86 2.14
C LEU A 72 5.95 2.68 2.24
N GLU A 73 6.17 3.62 1.31
CA GLU A 73 7.34 4.49 1.31
C GLU A 73 7.40 5.39 2.57
N GLU A 74 6.25 5.93 2.99
CA GLU A 74 6.14 6.74 4.22
C GLU A 74 6.42 5.90 5.47
N LEU A 75 5.86 4.68 5.52
CA LEU A 75 6.05 3.76 6.65
C LEU A 75 7.49 3.26 6.75
N GLU A 76 8.14 2.96 5.62
CA GLU A 76 9.56 2.59 5.56
C GLU A 76 10.42 3.72 6.14
N LYS A 77 10.17 4.96 5.72
CA LYS A 77 10.88 6.14 6.23
C LYS A 77 10.64 6.37 7.72
N ALA A 78 9.40 6.18 8.20
CA ALA A 78 9.06 6.31 9.61
C ALA A 78 9.74 5.24 10.49
N GLN A 79 9.88 4.02 9.99
CA GLN A 79 10.57 2.93 10.73
C GLN A 79 12.07 3.18 10.88
N VAL A 80 12.73 3.74 9.85
CA VAL A 80 14.14 4.14 9.94
C VAL A 80 14.33 5.26 10.96
N ALA A 81 13.46 6.28 10.95
CA ALA A 81 13.54 7.41 11.88
C ALA A 81 13.31 7.01 13.35
N ALA A 82 12.48 6.00 13.62
CA ALA A 82 12.24 5.51 14.97
C ALA A 82 13.43 4.73 15.56
N ALA A 83 14.25 4.09 14.71
CA ALA A 83 15.42 3.33 15.16
C ALA A 83 16.61 4.22 15.55
N GLU A 84 16.75 5.41 14.96
CA GLU A 84 17.85 6.35 15.25
C GLU A 84 17.66 7.14 16.57
N GLY A 85 16.54 6.96 17.27
CA GLY A 85 16.24 7.61 18.55
C GLY A 85 16.66 6.84 19.82
N THR A 86 17.19 5.62 19.71
CA THR A 86 17.50 4.76 20.88
C THR A 86 18.96 4.34 20.98
N SER A 87 19.87 5.31 21.09
CA SER A 87 21.19 5.10 21.67
C SER A 87 21.71 6.36 22.33
N ALA A 88 21.02 6.80 23.38
CA ALA A 88 21.60 7.72 24.35
C ALA A 88 20.88 7.59 25.71
N SER A 89 21.36 6.68 26.55
CA SER A 89 21.68 6.94 27.96
C SER A 89 21.77 5.63 28.73
N GLY A 90 23.00 5.24 29.04
CA GLY A 90 23.32 4.12 29.91
C GLY A 90 24.78 4.18 30.30
N SER A 91 25.28 5.37 30.67
CA SER A 91 26.63 5.53 31.20
C SER A 91 26.56 5.88 32.68
N ALA A 92 27.13 4.97 33.46
CA ALA A 92 27.77 5.13 34.76
C ALA A 92 26.96 5.76 35.91
N ASN A 93 26.74 4.98 36.97
CA ASN A 93 26.72 5.51 38.33
C ASN A 93 27.48 4.57 39.28
N HIS A 94 28.60 5.12 39.76
CA HIS A 94 29.39 4.92 40.98
C HIS A 94 29.64 3.51 41.55
#